data_AF-R7HD10-F1
#
_entry.id   AF-R7HD10-F1
#
_cell.length_a   1.000
_cell.length_b   1.000
_cell.length_c   1.000
_cell.angle_alpha   90.00
_cell.angle_beta   90.00
_cell.angle_gamma   90.00
#
_symmetry.space_group_name_H-M   'P 1'
#
loop_
_entity.id
_entity.type
_entity.pdbx_description
1 polymer ?
#
loop_
_entity_poly.entity_id
_entity_poly.type
_entity_poly.pdbx_seq_one_letter_code
_entity_poly.pdbx_strand_id
1 'polypeptide(L)'
;MNTVTQKLTRLKIFTAVSFILTAALGTACHFAFDFFGQSRLIAPFVPVNESTWEHLKLLFFPFLLLLVIGCFAGIAGGNAPISNRSLKKMFLSCYWDGAAFGELCGMAAVVVLFYGINGILGFNLDWVNIAIYFIAVLYAHYTFYRYACLPYYNTFSYHKPHRPVPLILPVFVLVFVTFLFMLFTFYPPHIGLFSDPQNGSYGLSASLFTRYSYPSRMTALWSEASRVVCSIV
;
A
#
# COMPACT_ATOMS: atom_id res chain seq x y z
N MET A 1 12.01 -27.30 17.42
CA MET A 1 10.81 -26.72 16.77
C MET A 1 10.42 -27.58 15.59
N ASN A 2 9.14 -27.91 15.40
CA ASN A 2 8.70 -28.61 14.20
C ASN A 2 8.78 -27.67 12.97
N THR A 3 8.89 -28.24 11.76
CA THR A 3 9.07 -27.51 10.49
C THR A 3 7.93 -26.52 10.19
N VAL A 4 6.72 -26.79 10.69
CA VAL A 4 5.54 -25.92 10.53
C VAL A 4 5.67 -24.66 11.38
N THR A 5 6.03 -24.79 12.66
CA THR A 5 6.24 -23.65 13.58
C THR A 5 7.33 -22.73 13.04
N GLN A 6 8.43 -23.27 12.52
CA GLN A 6 9.52 -22.46 11.95
C GLN A 6 9.07 -21.62 10.75
N LYS A 7 8.25 -22.20 9.86
CA LYS A 7 7.72 -21.51 8.68
C LYS A 7 6.69 -20.45 9.05
N LEU A 8 5.80 -20.74 10.00
CA LEU A 8 4.85 -19.77 10.52
C LEU A 8 5.58 -18.58 11.15
N THR A 9 6.65 -18.84 11.91
CA THR A 9 7.52 -17.79 12.45
C THR A 9 8.15 -16.95 11.34
N ARG A 10 8.64 -17.57 10.25
CA ARG A 10 9.15 -16.82 9.09
C ARG A 10 8.10 -15.91 8.46
N LEU A 11 6.87 -16.40 8.26
CA LEU A 11 5.78 -15.59 7.71
C LEU A 11 5.40 -14.43 8.64
N LYS A 12 5.36 -14.68 9.96
CA LYS A 12 5.14 -13.64 10.98
C LYS A 12 6.21 -12.56 10.91
N ILE A 13 7.49 -12.95 10.92
CA ILE A 13 8.62 -12.02 10.85
C ILE A 13 8.57 -11.23 9.55
N PHE A 14 8.38 -11.90 8.41
CA PHE A 14 8.24 -11.23 7.12
C PHE A 14 7.11 -10.20 7.16
N THR A 15 5.94 -10.55 7.70
CA THR A 15 4.80 -9.63 7.74
C THR A 15 5.07 -8.43 8.66
N ALA A 16 5.71 -8.64 9.81
CA ALA A 16 6.07 -7.57 10.72
C ALA A 16 7.11 -6.60 10.13
N VAL A 17 8.15 -7.15 9.47
CA VAL A 17 9.15 -6.34 8.76
C VAL A 17 8.51 -5.62 7.58
N SER A 18 7.66 -6.30 6.81
CA SER A 18 6.92 -5.71 5.69
C SER A 18 6.04 -4.56 6.14
N PHE A 19 5.40 -4.66 7.30
CA PHE A 19 4.59 -3.58 7.88
C PHE A 19 5.43 -2.34 8.13
N ILE A 20 6.57 -2.49 8.82
CA ILE A 20 7.48 -1.39 9.14
C ILE A 20 8.01 -0.75 7.85
N LEU A 21 8.44 -1.56 6.88
CA LEU A 21 8.97 -1.09 5.62
C LEU A 21 7.91 -0.41 4.75
N THR A 22 6.69 -0.96 4.67
CA THR A 22 5.56 -0.33 3.95
C THR A 22 5.28 1.04 4.56
N ALA A 23 5.17 1.11 5.89
CA ALA A 23 4.89 2.35 6.59
C ALA A 23 5.94 3.42 6.28
N ALA A 24 7.23 3.07 6.40
CA ALA A 24 8.35 3.96 6.12
C ALA A 24 8.44 4.37 4.64
N LEU A 25 8.33 3.41 3.71
CA LEU A 25 8.39 3.64 2.28
C LEU A 25 7.21 4.47 1.79
N GLY A 26 6.00 4.22 2.27
CA GLY A 26 4.85 5.07 1.91
C GLY A 26 5.02 6.50 2.42
N THR A 27 5.49 6.71 3.65
CA THR A 27 5.83 8.07 4.11
C THR A 27 6.89 8.72 3.22
N ALA A 28 7.91 7.98 2.77
CA ALA A 28 8.89 8.51 1.83
C ALA A 28 8.29 8.79 0.43
N CYS A 29 7.41 7.92 -0.06
CA CYS A 29 6.70 8.08 -1.33
C CYS A 29 5.83 9.34 -1.35
N HIS A 30 5.29 9.78 -0.21
CA HIS A 30 4.56 11.03 -0.10
C HIS A 30 5.36 12.24 -0.59
N PHE A 31 6.67 12.26 -0.34
CA PHE A 31 7.56 13.35 -0.77
C PHE A 31 8.26 13.09 -2.09
N ALA A 32 8.21 11.84 -2.59
CA ALA A 32 9.01 11.40 -3.71
C ALA A 32 8.69 12.16 -5.01
N PHE A 33 7.41 12.49 -5.24
CA PHE A 33 7.01 13.15 -6.48
C PHE A 33 7.73 14.49 -6.68
N ASP A 34 7.71 15.35 -5.66
CA ASP A 34 8.40 16.63 -5.67
C ASP A 34 9.92 16.48 -5.59
N PHE A 35 10.40 15.51 -4.80
CA PHE A 35 11.83 15.24 -4.67
C PHE A 35 12.49 14.89 -6.03
N PHE A 36 11.80 14.13 -6.88
CA PHE A 36 12.26 13.79 -8.23
C PHE A 36 11.78 14.78 -9.31
N GLY A 37 11.50 16.03 -8.92
CA GLY A 37 11.18 17.11 -9.86
C GLY A 37 9.85 16.96 -10.59
N GLN A 38 8.90 16.23 -10.00
CA GLN A 38 7.56 15.94 -10.55
C GLN A 38 7.63 15.17 -11.87
N SER A 39 8.55 14.20 -11.94
CA SER A 39 8.75 13.38 -13.13
C SER A 39 7.52 12.53 -13.47
N ARG A 40 7.07 12.62 -14.73
CA ARG A 40 5.97 11.80 -15.26
C ARG A 40 6.23 10.30 -15.19
N LEU A 41 7.50 9.88 -15.07
CA LEU A 41 7.87 8.47 -14.98
C LEU A 41 7.48 7.85 -13.64
N ILE A 42 7.58 8.62 -12.55
CA ILE A 42 7.26 8.12 -11.21
C ILE A 42 5.82 8.42 -10.79
N ALA A 43 5.18 9.40 -11.43
CA ALA A 43 3.79 9.81 -11.18
C ALA A 43 2.79 8.65 -10.97
N PRO A 44 2.86 7.53 -11.74
CA PRO A 44 1.93 6.44 -11.53
C PRO A 44 2.05 5.73 -10.17
N PHE A 45 3.22 5.79 -9.54
CA PHE A 45 3.58 4.99 -8.35
C PHE A 45 3.57 5.79 -7.04
N VAL A 46 3.59 7.11 -7.12
CA VAL A 46 3.62 8.01 -5.96
C VAL A 46 2.47 9.03 -6.05
N PRO A 47 2.00 9.60 -4.94
CA PRO A 47 0.97 10.63 -4.99
C PRO A 47 1.47 11.86 -5.76
N VAL A 48 0.67 12.33 -6.70
CA VAL A 48 0.95 13.57 -7.47
C VAL A 48 0.17 14.78 -6.95
N ASN A 49 -0.76 14.56 -6.02
CA ASN A 49 -1.55 15.56 -5.32
C ASN A 49 -2.09 14.99 -4.00
N GLU A 50 -2.90 15.77 -3.29
CA GLU A 50 -3.41 15.44 -1.94
C GLU A 50 -4.78 14.76 -1.94
N SER A 51 -5.25 14.27 -3.09
CA SER A 51 -6.51 13.52 -3.17
C SER A 51 -6.39 12.16 -2.49
N THR A 52 -7.52 11.66 -1.97
CA THR A 52 -7.57 10.36 -1.30
C THR A 52 -7.10 9.24 -2.22
N TRP A 53 -7.45 9.26 -3.51
CA TRP A 53 -6.98 8.26 -4.49
C TRP A 53 -5.45 8.21 -4.58
N GLU A 54 -4.81 9.37 -4.64
CA GLU A 54 -3.35 9.48 -4.73
C GLU A 54 -2.67 8.97 -3.45
N HIS A 55 -3.26 9.24 -2.28
CA HIS A 55 -2.76 8.68 -1.01
C HIS A 55 -2.92 7.16 -0.87
N LEU A 56 -3.84 6.51 -1.59
CA LEU A 56 -3.94 5.03 -1.58
C LEU A 56 -2.65 4.38 -2.10
N LYS A 57 -1.92 5.05 -3.01
CA LYS A 57 -0.64 4.57 -3.56
C LYS A 57 0.41 4.34 -2.48
N LEU A 58 0.35 5.11 -1.38
CA LEU A 58 1.30 5.03 -0.26
C LEU A 58 1.23 3.70 0.47
N LEU A 59 0.06 3.06 0.49
CA LEU A 59 -0.11 1.71 1.00
C LEU A 59 0.17 0.70 -0.10
N PHE A 60 -0.50 0.86 -1.25
CA PHE A 60 -0.56 -0.15 -2.29
C PHE A 60 0.79 -0.51 -2.90
N PHE A 61 1.57 0.47 -3.37
CA PHE A 61 2.80 0.17 -4.09
C PHE A 61 3.92 -0.35 -3.18
N PRO A 62 4.19 0.25 -2.00
CA PRO A 62 5.20 -0.28 -1.09
C PRO A 62 4.86 -1.68 -0.59
N PHE A 63 3.59 -1.96 -0.27
CA PHE A 63 3.20 -3.28 0.21
C PHE A 63 3.27 -4.32 -0.92
N LEU A 64 2.73 -4.03 -2.11
CA LEU A 64 2.84 -4.89 -3.28
C LEU A 64 4.30 -5.23 -3.62
N LEU A 65 5.20 -4.24 -3.57
CA LEU A 65 6.64 -4.45 -3.80
C LEU A 65 7.21 -5.48 -2.81
N LEU A 66 6.93 -5.33 -1.52
CA LEU A 66 7.40 -6.24 -0.48
C LEU A 66 6.78 -7.62 -0.61
N LEU A 67 5.52 -7.72 -1.03
CA LEU A 67 4.85 -8.99 -1.34
C LEU A 67 5.50 -9.71 -2.51
N VAL A 68 5.89 -9.00 -3.58
CA VAL A 68 6.64 -9.57 -4.70
C VAL A 68 8.01 -10.07 -4.23
N ILE A 69 8.75 -9.26 -3.47
CA ILE A 69 10.05 -9.64 -2.89
C ILE A 69 9.90 -10.89 -2.00
N GLY A 70 8.90 -10.92 -1.13
CA GLY A 70 8.59 -12.07 -0.27
C GLY A 70 8.28 -13.33 -1.06
N CYS A 71 7.60 -13.21 -2.19
CA CYS A 71 7.34 -14.34 -3.08
C CYS A 71 8.65 -14.93 -3.64
N PHE A 72 9.56 -14.08 -4.16
CA PHE A 72 10.86 -14.53 -4.67
C PHE A 72 11.80 -15.03 -3.57
N ALA A 73 11.71 -14.47 -2.35
CA ALA A 73 12.42 -14.95 -1.17
C ALA A 73 11.87 -16.28 -0.61
N GLY A 74 10.87 -16.88 -1.26
CA GLY A 74 10.32 -18.19 -0.91
C GLY A 74 9.30 -18.19 0.23
N ILE A 75 8.81 -17.02 0.65
CA ILE A 75 7.77 -16.90 1.69
C ILE A 75 6.45 -17.51 1.20
N ALA A 76 6.09 -17.29 -0.06
CA ALA A 76 4.83 -17.74 -0.66
C ALA A 76 4.75 -19.26 -0.92
N GLY A 77 5.88 -19.96 -1.00
CA GLY A 77 5.95 -21.36 -1.47
C GLY A 77 5.90 -22.43 -0.38
N GLY A 78 5.94 -22.04 0.89
CA GLY A 78 5.76 -22.94 2.03
C GLY A 78 6.62 -24.20 2.05
N ASN A 79 7.87 -24.24 1.54
CA ASN A 79 8.71 -25.43 1.31
C ASN A 79 7.96 -26.77 1.23
N ALA A 80 6.95 -26.89 0.38
CA ALA A 80 6.47 -28.22 0.01
C ALA A 80 7.67 -28.90 -0.68
N PRO A 81 8.08 -30.12 -0.28
CA PRO A 81 9.04 -30.85 -1.09
C PRO A 81 8.52 -30.85 -2.52
N ILE A 82 9.43 -30.66 -3.48
CA ILE A 82 9.14 -30.46 -4.91
C ILE A 82 8.16 -31.52 -5.45
N SER A 83 8.03 -32.67 -4.77
CA SER A 83 7.09 -33.75 -5.06
C SER A 83 5.60 -33.39 -4.95
N ASN A 84 5.16 -32.49 -4.05
CA ASN A 84 3.73 -32.19 -3.91
C ASN A 84 3.33 -30.85 -4.56
N ARG A 85 3.09 -30.92 -5.87
CA ARG A 85 2.63 -29.80 -6.72
C ARG A 85 1.33 -29.16 -6.21
N SER A 86 0.42 -29.94 -5.61
CA SER A 86 -0.88 -29.45 -5.13
C SER A 86 -0.72 -28.54 -3.90
N LEU A 87 0.10 -28.95 -2.93
CA LEU A 87 0.40 -28.13 -1.75
C LEU A 87 1.09 -26.82 -2.14
N LYS A 88 2.10 -26.86 -3.01
CA LYS A 88 2.79 -25.63 -3.46
C LYS A 88 1.81 -24.64 -4.09
N LYS A 89 0.86 -25.11 -4.90
CA LYS A 89 -0.20 -24.27 -5.49
C LYS A 89 -1.12 -23.67 -4.42
N MET A 90 -1.47 -24.43 -3.39
CA MET A 90 -2.31 -23.95 -2.29
C MET A 90 -1.62 -22.81 -1.51
N PHE A 91 -0.36 -22.99 -1.10
CA PHE A 91 0.41 -21.95 -0.40
C PHE A 91 0.53 -20.68 -1.23
N LEU A 92 0.88 -20.82 -2.51
CA LEU A 92 1.01 -19.68 -3.42
C LEU A 92 -0.32 -18.96 -3.61
N SER A 93 -1.42 -19.71 -3.74
CA SER A 93 -2.75 -19.11 -3.90
C SER A 93 -3.18 -18.37 -2.65
N CYS A 94 -3.05 -18.95 -1.45
CA CYS A 94 -3.39 -18.25 -0.20
C CYS A 94 -2.51 -17.01 0.07
N TYR A 95 -1.25 -17.03 -0.37
CA TYR A 95 -0.37 -15.86 -0.31
C TYR A 95 -0.90 -14.71 -1.16
N TRP A 96 -1.25 -14.98 -2.43
CA TRP A 96 -1.75 -13.95 -3.33
C TRP A 96 -3.22 -13.57 -3.07
N ASP A 97 -4.05 -14.50 -2.60
CA ASP A 97 -5.40 -14.22 -2.09
C ASP A 97 -5.30 -13.22 -0.92
N GLY A 98 -4.40 -13.48 0.03
CA GLY A 98 -4.12 -12.58 1.14
C GLY A 98 -3.56 -11.24 0.67
N ALA A 99 -2.71 -11.22 -0.36
CA ALA A 99 -2.17 -9.99 -0.93
C ALA A 99 -3.29 -9.11 -1.49
N ALA A 100 -4.09 -9.64 -2.40
CA ALA A 100 -5.20 -8.92 -3.02
C ALA A 100 -6.23 -8.47 -1.97
N PHE A 101 -6.64 -9.37 -1.07
CA PHE A 101 -7.63 -9.03 -0.05
C PHE A 101 -7.10 -8.01 0.95
N GLY A 102 -5.84 -8.15 1.39
CA GLY A 102 -5.23 -7.24 2.35
C GLY A 102 -5.04 -5.84 1.80
N GLU A 103 -4.56 -5.72 0.57
CA GLU A 103 -4.44 -4.43 -0.15
C GLU A 103 -5.79 -3.73 -0.29
N LEU A 104 -6.82 -4.46 -0.76
CA LEU A 104 -8.17 -3.91 -0.91
C LEU A 104 -8.78 -3.50 0.44
N CYS A 105 -8.58 -4.29 1.50
CA CYS A 105 -9.04 -3.97 2.84
C CYS A 105 -8.34 -2.74 3.41
N GLY A 106 -7.02 -2.62 3.21
CA GLY A 106 -6.24 -1.45 3.59
C GLY A 106 -6.74 -0.18 2.89
N MET A 107 -6.85 -0.23 1.56
CA MET A 107 -7.35 0.91 0.78
C MET A 107 -8.78 1.30 1.16
N ALA A 108 -9.67 0.32 1.35
CA ALA A 108 -11.03 0.57 1.83
C ALA A 108 -11.03 1.22 3.23
N ALA A 109 -10.16 0.77 4.13
CA ALA A 109 -10.01 1.38 5.45
C ALA A 109 -9.56 2.85 5.36
N VAL A 110 -8.61 3.19 4.48
CA VAL A 110 -8.24 4.60 4.23
C VAL A 110 -9.46 5.41 3.82
N VAL A 111 -10.20 4.98 2.80
CA VAL A 111 -11.37 5.71 2.29
C VAL A 111 -12.46 5.87 3.36
N VAL A 112 -12.84 4.78 4.02
CA VAL A 112 -13.93 4.76 5.01
C VAL A 112 -13.57 5.62 6.22
N LEU A 113 -12.36 5.46 6.77
CA LEU A 113 -11.94 6.23 7.94
C LEU A 113 -11.76 7.70 7.62
N PHE A 114 -11.17 8.03 6.46
CA PHE A 114 -10.96 9.41 6.05
C PHE A 114 -12.28 10.17 5.90
N TYR A 115 -13.20 9.67 5.06
CA TYR A 115 -14.48 10.34 4.84
C TYR A 115 -15.42 10.23 6.05
N GLY A 116 -15.34 9.13 6.81
CA GLY A 116 -16.14 8.96 8.03
C GLY A 116 -15.75 9.97 9.11
N ILE A 117 -14.46 10.06 9.42
CA ILE A 117 -13.97 10.97 10.48
C ILE A 117 -14.11 12.43 10.04
N ASN A 118 -13.70 12.78 8.82
CA ASN A 118 -13.84 14.15 8.32
C ASN A 118 -15.31 14.55 8.15
N GLY A 119 -16.20 13.62 7.81
CA GLY A 119 -17.64 13.86 7.75
C GLY A 119 -18.26 14.15 9.13
N ILE A 120 -17.75 13.51 10.19
CA ILE A 120 -18.20 13.77 11.57
C ILE A 120 -17.63 15.10 12.09
N LEU A 121 -16.35 15.38 11.83
CA LEU A 121 -15.69 16.59 12.33
C LEU A 121 -16.07 17.85 11.54
N GLY A 122 -16.37 17.71 10.24
CA GLY A 122 -16.62 18.83 9.33
C GLY A 122 -15.37 19.57 8.85
N PHE A 123 -14.18 19.14 9.28
CA PHE A 123 -12.88 19.67 8.86
C PHE A 123 -11.82 18.56 8.88
N ASN A 124 -10.69 18.82 8.22
CA ASN A 124 -9.60 17.88 8.09
C ASN A 124 -8.49 18.17 9.12
N LEU A 125 -7.94 17.13 9.74
CA LEU A 125 -6.78 17.21 10.65
C LEU A 125 -5.64 16.32 10.13
N ASP A 126 -4.49 16.93 9.83
CA ASP A 126 -3.36 16.23 9.21
C ASP A 126 -2.85 15.05 10.06
N TRP A 127 -2.75 15.22 11.38
CA TRP A 127 -2.30 14.16 12.28
C TRP A 127 -3.30 12.98 12.33
N VAL A 128 -4.59 13.23 12.10
CA VAL A 128 -5.61 12.18 11.99
C VAL A 128 -5.42 11.41 10.69
N ASN A 129 -5.16 12.08 9.57
CA ASN A 129 -4.89 11.41 8.29
C ASN A 129 -3.65 10.52 8.36
N ILE A 130 -2.59 10.99 9.02
CA ILE A 130 -1.38 10.20 9.27
C ILE A 130 -1.74 8.95 10.10
N ALA A 131 -2.53 9.09 11.17
CA ALA A 131 -2.96 7.96 11.98
C ALA A 131 -3.80 6.96 11.17
N ILE A 132 -4.72 7.43 10.32
CA ILE A 132 -5.53 6.60 9.43
C ILE A 132 -4.63 5.77 8.51
N TYR A 133 -3.59 6.38 7.93
CA TYR A 133 -2.63 5.68 7.09
C TYR A 133 -1.96 4.51 7.84
N PHE A 134 -1.40 4.74 9.03
CA PHE A 134 -0.77 3.67 9.82
C PHE A 134 -1.76 2.57 10.24
N ILE A 135 -2.99 2.94 10.61
CA ILE A 135 -4.05 1.98 10.96
C ILE A 135 -4.42 1.12 9.74
N ALA A 136 -4.57 1.73 8.56
CA ALA A 136 -4.89 1.03 7.33
C ALA A 136 -3.76 0.08 6.90
N VAL A 137 -2.50 0.52 6.98
CA VAL A 137 -1.33 -0.33 6.69
C VAL A 137 -1.26 -1.52 7.64
N LEU A 138 -1.52 -1.31 8.94
CA LEU A 138 -1.60 -2.39 9.93
C LEU A 138 -2.73 -3.38 9.59
N TYR A 139 -3.91 -2.87 9.23
CA TYR A 139 -5.06 -3.68 8.88
C TYR A 139 -4.83 -4.52 7.61
N ALA A 140 -4.18 -3.95 6.60
CA ALA A 140 -3.78 -4.66 5.38
C ALA A 140 -2.82 -5.82 5.69
N HIS A 141 -1.79 -5.57 6.50
CA HIS A 141 -0.82 -6.60 6.88
C HIS A 141 -1.45 -7.68 7.77
N TYR A 142 -2.34 -7.30 8.68
CA TYR A 142 -3.08 -8.24 9.52
C TYR A 142 -3.95 -9.18 8.66
N THR A 143 -4.74 -8.64 7.74
CA THR A 143 -5.61 -9.44 6.87
C THR A 143 -4.80 -10.32 5.92
N PHE A 144 -3.74 -9.80 5.31
CA PHE A 144 -2.78 -10.60 4.53
C PHE A 144 -2.24 -11.79 5.33
N TYR A 145 -1.73 -11.55 6.54
CA TYR A 145 -1.16 -12.58 7.40
C TYR A 145 -2.18 -13.69 7.70
N ARG A 146 -3.43 -13.32 7.99
CA ARG A 146 -4.52 -14.27 8.29
C ARG A 146 -4.77 -15.23 7.12
N TYR A 147 -4.83 -14.71 5.89
CA TYR A 147 -5.01 -15.52 4.68
C TYR A 147 -3.77 -16.37 4.35
N ALA A 148 -2.58 -15.78 4.40
CA ALA A 148 -1.33 -16.49 4.14
C ALA A 148 -1.06 -17.62 5.15
N CYS A 149 -1.65 -17.56 6.35
CA CYS A 149 -1.55 -18.61 7.35
C CYS A 149 -2.52 -19.79 7.16
N LEU A 150 -3.59 -19.64 6.36
CA LEU A 150 -4.62 -20.67 6.21
C LEU A 150 -4.06 -22.07 5.87
N PRO A 151 -3.08 -22.22 4.96
CA PRO A 151 -2.52 -23.53 4.65
C PRO A 151 -1.78 -24.21 5.82
N TYR A 152 -1.31 -23.44 6.79
CA TYR A 152 -0.62 -23.97 7.99
C TYR A 152 -1.58 -24.49 9.05
N TYR A 153 -2.82 -23.97 9.08
CA TYR A 153 -3.86 -24.41 10.01
C TYR A 153 -4.76 -25.50 9.37
N ASN A 154 -4.93 -25.49 8.04
CA ASN A 154 -5.77 -26.43 7.31
C ASN A 154 -5.07 -27.73 6.88
N THR A 155 -3.99 -28.13 7.54
CA THR A 155 -3.46 -29.50 7.41
C THR A 155 -4.39 -30.49 8.12
N PHE A 156 -5.30 -31.08 7.34
CA PHE A 156 -5.95 -32.40 7.55
C PHE A 156 -7.07 -32.59 8.59
N SER A 157 -7.63 -31.56 9.23
CA SER A 157 -8.81 -31.79 10.07
C SER A 157 -9.80 -30.63 10.11
N TYR A 158 -11.00 -30.96 9.64
CA TYR A 158 -12.30 -30.39 9.98
C TYR A 158 -12.63 -28.94 9.55
N HIS A 159 -13.67 -28.87 8.71
CA HIS A 159 -14.47 -27.72 8.28
C HIS A 159 -13.98 -26.93 7.05
N LYS A 160 -14.55 -27.34 5.91
CA LYS A 160 -14.56 -26.73 4.57
C LYS A 160 -13.18 -26.28 4.06
N PRO A 161 -12.57 -26.98 3.08
CA PRO A 161 -11.35 -26.46 2.47
C PRO A 161 -11.67 -25.08 1.92
N HIS A 162 -10.97 -24.06 2.40
CA HIS A 162 -10.83 -22.82 1.66
C HIS A 162 -10.33 -23.27 0.29
N ARG A 163 -11.24 -23.33 -0.70
CA ARG A 163 -10.84 -23.62 -2.07
C ARG A 163 -10.10 -22.36 -2.47
N PRO A 164 -8.75 -22.39 -2.55
CA PRO A 164 -8.03 -21.21 -2.94
C PRO A 164 -8.66 -20.71 -4.22
N VAL A 165 -8.94 -19.41 -4.27
CA VAL A 165 -9.40 -18.82 -5.50
C VAL A 165 -8.32 -19.15 -6.54
N PRO A 166 -8.69 -19.51 -7.79
CA PRO A 166 -7.69 -19.75 -8.81
C PRO A 166 -6.71 -18.58 -8.82
N LEU A 167 -5.41 -18.87 -8.65
CA LEU A 167 -4.32 -17.87 -8.51
C LEU A 167 -4.40 -16.71 -9.51
N ILE A 168 -4.98 -16.96 -10.68
CA ILE A 168 -5.22 -15.94 -11.71
C ILE A 168 -6.08 -14.77 -11.22
N LEU A 169 -7.07 -14.99 -10.35
CA LEU A 169 -7.98 -13.95 -9.91
C LEU A 169 -7.31 -12.91 -8.99
N PRO A 170 -6.65 -13.25 -7.87
CA PRO A 170 -5.99 -12.25 -7.05
C PRO A 170 -4.90 -11.50 -7.81
N VAL A 171 -4.15 -12.19 -8.68
CA VAL A 171 -3.14 -11.56 -9.53
C VAL A 171 -3.79 -10.60 -10.53
N PHE A 172 -4.89 -11.00 -11.17
CA PHE A 172 -5.66 -10.13 -12.06
C PHE A 172 -6.14 -8.88 -11.34
N VAL A 173 -6.68 -9.02 -10.12
CA VAL A 173 -7.15 -7.88 -9.31
C VAL A 173 -5.99 -6.92 -9.01
N LEU A 174 -4.84 -7.40 -8.57
CA LEU A 174 -3.68 -6.55 -8.27
C LEU A 174 -3.15 -5.82 -9.52
N VAL A 175 -3.07 -6.52 -10.65
CA VAL A 175 -2.68 -5.92 -11.94
C VAL A 175 -3.72 -4.89 -12.41
N PHE A 176 -5.01 -5.20 -12.26
CA PHE A 176 -6.09 -4.30 -12.64
C PHE A 176 -6.08 -3.02 -11.80
N VAL A 177 -5.94 -3.13 -10.47
CA VAL A 177 -5.80 -1.96 -9.58
C VAL A 177 -4.55 -1.14 -9.93
N THR A 178 -3.42 -1.81 -10.21
CA THR A 178 -2.19 -1.15 -10.68
C THR A 178 -2.45 -0.34 -11.96
N PHE A 179 -3.15 -0.95 -12.92
CA PHE A 179 -3.56 -0.27 -14.15
C PHE A 179 -4.48 0.93 -13.87
N LEU A 180 -5.43 0.82 -12.93
CA LEU A 180 -6.28 1.95 -12.54
C LEU A 180 -5.48 3.09 -11.93
N PHE A 181 -4.49 2.80 -11.07
CA PHE A 181 -3.59 3.84 -10.55
C PHE A 181 -2.87 4.54 -11.69
N MET A 182 -2.30 3.79 -12.64
CA MET A 182 -1.63 4.36 -13.81
C MET A 182 -2.58 5.23 -14.64
N LEU A 183 -3.77 4.73 -14.96
CA LEU A 183 -4.76 5.42 -15.78
C LEU A 183 -5.25 6.71 -15.11
N PHE A 184 -5.72 6.61 -13.86
CA PHE A 184 -6.38 7.72 -13.17
C PHE A 184 -5.41 8.77 -12.61
N THR A 185 -4.12 8.48 -12.54
CA THR A 185 -3.11 9.53 -12.30
C THR A 185 -3.13 10.58 -13.41
N PHE A 186 -3.33 10.15 -14.66
CA PHE A 186 -3.33 11.04 -15.83
C PHE A 186 -4.73 11.44 -16.28
N TYR A 187 -5.72 10.56 -16.08
CA TYR A 187 -7.11 10.76 -16.48
C TYR A 187 -8.07 10.52 -15.30
N PRO A 188 -7.98 11.34 -14.24
CA PRO A 188 -8.78 11.19 -13.03
C PRO A 188 -10.27 11.45 -13.31
N PRO A 189 -11.19 10.60 -12.82
CA PRO A 189 -12.61 10.93 -12.78
C PRO A 189 -12.86 12.15 -11.89
N HIS A 190 -13.72 13.08 -12.33
CA HIS A 190 -14.05 14.28 -11.56
C HIS A 190 -15.09 14.02 -10.45
N ILE A 191 -14.70 13.20 -9.48
CA ILE A 191 -15.47 12.91 -8.26
C ILE A 191 -14.60 13.13 -7.02
N GLY A 192 -15.22 13.25 -5.84
CA GLY A 192 -14.52 13.63 -4.60
C GLY A 192 -13.30 12.78 -4.23
N LEU A 193 -13.25 11.49 -4.63
CA LEU A 193 -12.12 10.60 -4.37
C LEU A 193 -10.81 11.05 -5.03
N PHE A 194 -10.91 11.73 -6.18
CA PHE A 194 -9.76 12.17 -6.99
C PHE A 194 -9.49 13.67 -6.89
N SER A 195 -10.33 14.41 -6.15
CA SER A 195 -10.20 15.84 -5.97
C SER A 195 -9.20 16.14 -4.86
N ASP A 196 -8.24 17.01 -5.14
CA ASP A 196 -7.34 17.57 -4.14
C ASP A 196 -8.13 18.50 -3.21
N PRO A 197 -8.19 18.23 -1.89
CA PRO A 197 -8.97 19.02 -0.95
C PRO A 197 -8.41 20.43 -0.72
N GLN A 198 -7.16 20.71 -1.10
CA GLN A 198 -6.53 22.01 -0.89
C GLN A 198 -6.87 23.02 -2.00
N ASN A 199 -7.04 22.54 -3.24
CA ASN A 199 -7.19 23.41 -4.42
C ASN A 199 -8.26 22.96 -5.43
N GLY A 200 -8.92 21.81 -5.19
CA GLY A 200 -9.99 21.27 -6.04
C GLY A 200 -9.52 20.67 -7.37
N SER A 201 -8.21 20.58 -7.60
CA SER A 201 -7.64 20.03 -8.83
C SER A 201 -7.60 18.49 -8.83
N TYR A 202 -7.21 17.90 -9.96
CA TYR A 202 -7.25 16.45 -10.18
C TYR A 202 -5.96 15.95 -10.82
N GLY A 203 -5.58 14.71 -10.46
CA GLY A 203 -4.44 13.97 -11.02
C GLY A 203 -3.16 14.79 -11.16
N LEU A 204 -2.39 14.54 -12.21
CA LEU A 204 -1.13 15.22 -12.49
C LEU A 204 -1.29 16.72 -12.83
N SER A 205 -2.45 17.15 -13.33
CA SER A 205 -2.68 18.57 -13.63
C SER A 205 -2.66 19.46 -12.38
N ALA A 206 -2.93 18.88 -11.20
CA ALA A 206 -2.82 19.54 -9.91
C ALA A 206 -1.43 20.14 -9.64
N SER A 207 -0.38 19.36 -9.89
CA SER A 207 0.99 19.75 -9.60
C SER A 207 1.53 20.83 -10.55
N LEU A 208 0.95 20.93 -11.75
CA LEU A 208 1.27 21.99 -12.71
C LEU A 208 0.67 23.32 -12.25
N PHE A 209 -0.52 23.31 -11.65
CA PHE A 209 -1.17 24.52 -11.14
C PHE A 209 -0.40 25.14 -9.96
N THR A 210 0.07 24.35 -9.00
CA THR A 210 0.93 24.85 -7.90
C THR A 210 2.23 25.49 -8.41
N ARG A 211 2.80 24.98 -9.51
CA ARG A 211 4.00 25.54 -10.15
C ARG A 211 3.76 26.94 -10.74
N TYR A 212 2.56 27.23 -11.24
CA TYR A 212 2.19 28.54 -11.78
C TYR A 212 1.66 29.52 -10.71
N SER A 213 1.00 29.01 -9.66
CA SER A 213 0.42 29.86 -8.61
C SER A 213 1.40 30.22 -7.49
N TYR A 214 2.43 29.41 -7.21
CA TYR A 214 3.46 29.69 -6.22
C TYR A 214 4.86 29.27 -6.72
N PRO A 215 5.56 30.13 -7.50
CA PRO A 215 6.83 29.76 -8.13
C PRO A 215 8.00 29.48 -7.17
N SER A 216 7.87 29.68 -5.86
CA SER A 216 9.04 29.72 -4.97
C SER A 216 8.73 29.56 -3.48
N ARG A 217 7.95 28.55 -3.07
CA ARG A 217 7.82 28.19 -1.65
C ARG A 217 8.78 27.08 -1.21
N MET A 218 9.22 26.21 -2.14
CA MET A 218 10.22 25.19 -1.83
C MET A 218 11.61 25.78 -1.58
N THR A 219 12.08 26.75 -2.38
CA THR A 219 13.36 27.44 -2.12
C THR A 219 13.39 28.13 -0.76
N ALA A 220 12.25 28.64 -0.28
CA ALA A 220 12.13 29.23 1.05
C ALA A 220 12.19 28.17 2.17
N LEU A 221 11.43 27.08 2.06
CA LEU A 221 11.40 26.01 3.07
C LEU A 221 12.72 25.23 3.16
N TRP A 222 13.42 25.01 2.04
CA TRP A 222 14.77 24.42 2.04
C TRP A 222 15.82 25.37 2.66
N SER A 223 15.68 26.69 2.44
CA SER A 223 16.48 27.72 3.14
C SER A 223 16.22 27.74 4.64
N GLU A 224 15.00 27.48 5.08
CA GLU A 224 14.61 27.55 6.49
C GLU A 224 15.00 26.26 7.23
N ALA A 225 14.79 25.09 6.62
CA ALA A 225 15.23 23.80 7.14
C ALA A 225 16.76 23.69 7.21
N SER A 226 17.49 24.21 6.21
CA SER A 226 18.96 24.26 6.26
C SER A 226 19.49 25.21 7.33
N ARG A 227 18.84 26.35 7.58
CA ARG A 227 19.20 27.26 8.68
C ARG A 227 18.97 26.64 10.05
N VAL A 228 17.88 25.90 10.24
CA VAL A 228 17.61 25.19 11.50
C VAL A 228 18.66 24.11 11.73
N VAL A 229 19.02 23.32 10.72
CA VAL A 229 20.07 22.29 10.83
C VAL A 229 21.46 22.88 11.07
N CYS A 230 21.83 24.00 10.43
CA CYS A 230 23.09 24.69 10.68
C CYS A 230 23.15 25.44 12.02
N SER A 231 22.02 25.66 12.71
CA SER A 231 21.99 26.30 14.03
C SER A 231 22.13 25.32 15.21
N ILE A 232 22.13 24.01 14.91
CA ILE A 232 22.18 22.91 15.90
C ILE A 232 23.57 22.23 15.92
N VAL A 233 24.50 22.64 15.05
CA VAL A 233 25.93 22.23 15.04
C VAL A 233 26.78 23.44 15.34
#